data_AF-A0A8E8KBD0-F1
#
_entry.id   AF-A0A8E8KBD0-F1
#
_cell.length_a   1.000
_cell.length_b   1.000
_cell.length_c   1.000
_cell.angle_alpha   90.00
_cell.angle_beta   90.00
_cell.angle_gamma   90.00
#
_symmetry.space_group_name_H-M   'P 1'
#
loop_
_entity.id
_entity.type
_entity.pdbx_description
1 polymer ?
#
loop_
_entity_poly.entity_id
_entity_poly.type
_entity_poly.pdbx_seq_one_letter_code
_entity_poly.pdbx_strand_id
1 'polypeptide(L)'
;MPSETSDPGAPPAACPTCGEAVPAGAGFCPDCGADLGDPADPAYCAACGEAFDDADRFCSNCGASRSSGGPTAVGAERPTEAPQRPSGADPSPSHAASTPEESSNAFRRRVQDHLDAGWEIERDDGDRVVLVDRGIGSVGIHILLFFATSGVGNLLYGWWHYSKLAERRRLVRGDETPAREPTPGSGDKTQVETVSAYLIAVLLLLIGGWIGFFAAMIGSPPAALIGLAFAGLGLGVAPPVRRRLDRRHGITEFGRQRTVDDRIVRPPESVDEACVVCGEEFERGLVRRRRDETVVAGVPIRTHSTRHNHYCADCARSEVFGDRVEPSLDDLADGDLADGEEADEPVREAADSAE
;
A
#
# COMPACT_ATOMS: atom_id res chain seq x y z
N MET A 1 7.55 -46.87 30.53
CA MET A 1 8.22 -47.23 29.26
C MET A 1 8.39 -45.97 28.46
N PRO A 2 9.62 -45.46 28.27
CA PRO A 2 9.89 -44.44 27.26
C PRO A 2 10.19 -45.13 25.94
N SER A 3 9.49 -44.74 24.88
CA SER A 3 9.81 -45.11 23.51
C SER A 3 10.48 -43.92 22.84
N GLU A 4 11.81 -43.98 22.74
CA GLU A 4 12.56 -43.25 21.73
C GLU A 4 12.30 -43.90 20.37
N THR A 5 12.16 -43.08 19.32
CA THR A 5 12.93 -43.24 18.07
C THR A 5 12.73 -42.01 17.20
N SER A 6 13.79 -41.20 17.03
CA SER A 6 14.40 -40.89 15.73
C SER A 6 15.56 -39.92 15.94
N ASP A 7 16.76 -40.34 15.53
CA ASP A 7 17.96 -39.51 15.38
C ASP A 7 18.80 -40.11 14.22
N PRO A 8 19.82 -39.43 13.68
CA PRO A 8 19.82 -38.23 12.85
C PRO A 8 20.34 -38.51 11.42
N GLY A 9 20.08 -37.61 10.46
CA GLY A 9 20.59 -37.77 9.08
C GLY A 9 21.02 -36.51 8.34
N ALA A 10 20.85 -35.32 8.93
CA ALA A 10 21.42 -34.09 8.42
C ALA A 10 21.70 -33.15 9.61
N PRO A 11 22.82 -32.40 9.64
CA PRO A 11 23.02 -31.41 10.68
C PRO A 11 21.82 -30.45 10.68
N PRO A 12 21.27 -30.07 11.86
CA PRO A 12 20.21 -29.07 11.90
C PRO A 12 20.70 -27.82 11.19
N ALA A 13 19.99 -27.40 10.14
CA ALA A 13 20.31 -26.16 9.45
C ALA A 13 20.02 -25.02 10.43
N ALA A 14 20.99 -24.13 10.63
CA ALA A 14 20.76 -22.93 11.40
C ALA A 14 19.82 -22.00 10.60
N CYS A 15 18.82 -21.44 11.28
CA CYS A 15 17.95 -20.45 10.67
C CYS A 15 18.80 -19.26 10.18
N PRO A 16 18.72 -18.86 8.90
CA PRO A 16 19.53 -17.75 8.37
C PRO A 16 19.15 -16.39 9.00
N THR A 17 17.96 -16.30 9.60
CA THR A 17 17.43 -15.06 10.18
C THR A 17 17.80 -14.89 11.64
N CYS A 18 17.70 -15.95 12.47
CA CYS A 18 17.96 -15.85 13.91
C CYS A 18 19.15 -16.70 14.39
N GLY A 19 19.68 -17.59 13.57
CA GLY A 19 20.81 -18.46 13.90
C GLY A 19 20.47 -19.71 14.71
N GLU A 20 19.21 -19.88 15.14
CA GLU A 20 18.78 -20.99 15.97
C GLU A 20 18.69 -22.31 15.17
N ALA A 21 18.90 -23.44 15.84
CA ALA A 21 18.89 -24.75 15.20
C ALA A 21 17.47 -25.14 14.76
N VAL A 22 17.30 -25.46 13.46
CA VAL A 22 15.99 -25.85 12.93
C VAL A 22 15.93 -27.36 12.69
N PRO A 23 14.82 -28.04 13.05
CA PRO A 23 14.56 -29.42 12.65
C PRO A 23 14.63 -29.63 11.13
N ALA A 24 15.19 -30.77 10.70
CA ALA A 24 15.30 -31.09 9.27
C ALA A 24 13.91 -31.19 8.61
N GLY A 25 13.71 -30.47 7.50
CA GLY A 25 12.44 -30.46 6.75
C GLY A 25 11.37 -29.53 7.31
N ALA A 26 11.69 -28.67 8.29
CA ALA A 26 10.76 -27.65 8.75
C ALA A 26 10.61 -26.54 7.68
N GLY A 27 9.38 -26.27 7.24
CA GLY A 27 9.09 -25.15 6.34
C GLY A 27 9.15 -23.78 7.03
N PHE A 28 9.14 -23.73 8.37
CA PHE A 28 9.23 -22.49 9.15
C PHE A 28 10.11 -22.70 10.39
N CYS A 29 10.83 -21.65 10.79
CA CYS A 29 11.60 -21.63 12.03
C CYS A 29 10.64 -21.50 13.24
N PRO A 30 10.68 -22.43 14.22
CA PRO A 30 9.79 -22.40 15.38
C PRO A 30 10.06 -21.22 16.33
N ASP A 31 11.27 -20.67 16.33
CA ASP A 31 11.66 -19.60 17.26
C ASP A 31 11.35 -18.19 16.74
N CYS A 32 11.56 -17.93 15.45
CA CYS A 32 11.37 -16.59 14.87
C CYS A 32 10.31 -16.51 13.77
N GLY A 33 9.71 -17.65 13.37
CA GLY A 33 8.67 -17.70 12.34
C GLY A 33 9.14 -17.47 10.91
N ALA A 34 10.46 -17.46 10.65
CA ALA A 34 11.00 -17.29 9.29
C ALA A 34 10.65 -18.51 8.41
N ASP A 35 10.16 -18.27 7.20
CA ASP A 35 9.93 -19.32 6.18
C ASP A 35 11.28 -19.83 5.66
N LEU A 36 11.44 -21.15 5.59
CA LEU A 36 12.67 -21.85 5.21
C LEU A 36 12.55 -22.56 3.85
N GLY A 37 11.38 -22.48 3.21
CA GLY A 37 11.09 -23.11 1.92
C GLY A 37 11.04 -24.64 1.97
N ASP A 38 10.42 -25.26 0.97
CA ASP A 38 10.44 -26.72 0.82
C ASP A 38 11.69 -27.11 -0.02
N PRO A 39 12.58 -27.99 0.46
CA PRO A 39 13.78 -28.39 -0.29
C PRO A 39 13.48 -29.07 -1.65
N ALA A 40 12.22 -29.40 -1.93
CA ALA A 40 11.75 -29.97 -3.20
C ALA A 40 11.24 -28.92 -4.21
N ASP A 41 11.23 -27.62 -3.89
CA ASP A 41 10.71 -26.60 -4.81
C ASP A 41 11.60 -26.44 -6.05
N PRO A 42 11.04 -26.49 -7.29
CA PRO A 42 11.82 -26.39 -8.50
C PRO A 42 12.52 -25.03 -8.60
N ALA A 43 13.79 -25.05 -9.04
CA ALA A 43 14.59 -23.84 -9.23
C ALA A 43 14.21 -23.04 -10.49
N TYR A 44 13.48 -23.65 -11.43
CA TYR A 44 13.09 -23.02 -12.69
C TYR A 44 11.62 -23.25 -13.01
N CYS A 45 10.98 -22.24 -13.59
CA CYS A 45 9.58 -22.27 -13.98
C CYS A 45 9.32 -23.22 -15.15
N ALA A 46 8.39 -24.15 -14.98
CA ALA A 46 8.00 -25.10 -16.01
C ALA A 46 7.27 -24.45 -17.21
N ALA A 47 6.65 -23.27 -17.01
CA ALA A 47 5.89 -22.58 -18.05
C ALA A 47 6.74 -21.67 -18.96
N CYS A 48 7.78 -21.04 -18.43
CA CYS A 48 8.57 -20.04 -19.19
C CYS A 48 10.09 -20.19 -19.07
N GLY A 49 10.59 -21.10 -18.22
CA GLY A 49 12.03 -21.38 -18.04
C GLY A 49 12.81 -20.40 -17.17
N GLU A 50 12.19 -19.36 -16.61
CA GLU A 50 12.85 -18.40 -15.71
C GLU A 50 13.18 -19.04 -14.36
N ALA A 51 14.31 -18.65 -13.74
CA ALA A 51 14.67 -19.09 -12.39
C ALA A 51 13.73 -18.48 -11.34
N PHE A 52 13.35 -19.26 -10.32
CA PHE A 52 12.66 -18.75 -9.14
C PHE A 52 13.66 -18.13 -8.16
N ASP A 53 13.26 -17.05 -7.48
CA ASP A 53 13.96 -16.56 -6.29
C ASP A 53 13.57 -17.46 -5.08
N ASP A 54 14.44 -17.63 -4.08
CA ASP A 54 14.32 -18.69 -3.06
C ASP A 54 12.99 -18.67 -2.27
N ALA A 55 12.38 -17.49 -2.10
CA ALA A 55 11.10 -17.28 -1.40
C ALA A 55 9.87 -17.18 -2.33
N ASP A 56 10.04 -17.24 -3.65
CA ASP A 56 8.93 -17.02 -4.60
C ASP A 56 8.02 -18.26 -4.70
N ARG A 57 6.72 -18.09 -4.47
CA ARG A 57 5.69 -19.13 -4.69
C ARG A 57 5.17 -19.17 -6.13
N PHE A 58 5.39 -18.11 -6.90
CA PHE A 58 4.98 -17.96 -8.30
C PHE A 58 6.11 -17.36 -9.14
N CYS A 59 6.13 -17.66 -10.43
CA CYS A 59 7.21 -17.27 -11.33
C CYS A 59 7.14 -15.77 -11.58
N SER A 60 8.22 -15.06 -11.23
CA SER A 60 8.30 -13.60 -11.36
C SER A 60 8.32 -13.09 -12.82
N ASN A 61 8.40 -13.98 -13.81
CA ASN A 61 8.34 -13.64 -15.24
C ASN A 61 6.97 -13.93 -15.87
N CYS A 62 6.28 -15.01 -15.49
CA CYS A 62 5.03 -15.43 -16.15
C CYS A 62 3.86 -15.72 -15.20
N GLY A 63 4.04 -15.63 -13.88
CA GLY A 63 2.98 -15.84 -12.88
C GLY A 63 2.63 -17.31 -12.57
N ALA A 64 3.26 -18.29 -13.23
CA ALA A 64 2.98 -19.71 -12.98
C ALA A 64 3.45 -20.14 -11.58
N SER A 65 2.68 -20.98 -10.87
CA SER A 65 3.04 -21.47 -9.53
C SER A 65 4.32 -22.31 -9.53
N ARG A 66 5.11 -22.18 -8.46
CA ARG A 66 6.36 -22.94 -8.25
C ARG A 66 6.08 -24.39 -7.87
N SER A 67 4.97 -24.67 -7.19
CA SER A 67 4.56 -26.03 -6.86
C SER A 67 3.83 -26.67 -8.04
N SER A 68 4.40 -27.72 -8.63
CA SER A 68 3.72 -28.55 -9.63
C SER A 68 3.44 -29.94 -9.07
N GLY A 69 2.16 -30.20 -8.80
CA GLY A 69 1.62 -31.50 -8.42
C GLY A 69 0.21 -31.66 -8.99
N GLY A 70 0.12 -31.97 -10.30
CA GLY A 70 -1.12 -32.40 -11.00
C GLY A 70 -1.31 -31.76 -12.39
N PRO A 71 -1.58 -32.51 -13.47
CA PRO A 71 -1.30 -32.09 -14.84
C PRO A 71 -2.38 -31.22 -15.49
N THR A 72 -1.90 -30.42 -16.45
CA THR A 72 -2.59 -29.86 -17.62
C THR A 72 -3.96 -30.45 -17.98
N ALA A 73 -4.96 -29.59 -18.12
CA ALA A 73 -6.01 -29.74 -19.13
C ALA A 73 -6.19 -28.42 -19.89
N VAL A 74 -5.56 -28.36 -21.06
CA VAL A 74 -5.93 -27.47 -22.15
C VAL A 74 -7.20 -28.05 -22.79
N GLY A 75 -8.25 -27.24 -22.89
CA GLY A 75 -9.30 -27.33 -23.91
C GLY A 75 -10.46 -28.32 -23.69
N ALA A 76 -11.66 -27.77 -23.49
CA ALA A 76 -12.90 -28.34 -24.04
C ALA A 76 -13.99 -27.26 -24.12
N GLU A 77 -14.39 -26.94 -25.36
CA GLU A 77 -15.63 -26.22 -25.67
C GLU A 77 -16.85 -27.15 -25.42
N ARG A 78 -17.91 -26.61 -24.76
CA ARG A 78 -19.40 -26.84 -24.81
C ARG A 78 -20.02 -28.21 -25.24
N PRO A 79 -21.31 -28.55 -24.92
CA PRO A 79 -22.44 -27.71 -24.44
C PRO A 79 -23.39 -28.33 -23.35
N THR A 80 -24.35 -27.51 -22.89
CA THR A 80 -25.71 -27.82 -22.33
C THR A 80 -25.89 -28.93 -21.28
N GLU A 81 -26.32 -28.57 -20.05
CA GLU A 81 -27.48 -29.17 -19.35
C GLU A 81 -27.75 -28.39 -18.04
N ALA A 82 -28.98 -27.91 -17.85
CA ALA A 82 -29.43 -27.24 -16.63
C ALA A 82 -29.96 -28.26 -15.61
N PRO A 83 -29.70 -28.13 -14.30
CA PRO A 83 -30.46 -28.85 -13.29
C PRO A 83 -31.73 -28.07 -12.93
N GLN A 84 -32.89 -28.64 -13.27
CA GLN A 84 -34.20 -28.23 -12.80
C GLN A 84 -34.25 -28.37 -11.26
N ARG A 85 -34.56 -27.29 -10.55
CA ARG A 85 -35.05 -27.35 -9.15
C ARG A 85 -36.58 -27.21 -9.13
N PRO A 86 -37.26 -27.93 -8.22
CA PRO A 86 -38.71 -28.04 -8.21
C PRO A 86 -39.39 -26.73 -7.80
N SER A 87 -40.47 -26.42 -8.52
CA SER A 87 -41.45 -25.39 -8.23
C SER A 87 -42.14 -25.64 -6.88
N GLY A 88 -42.24 -24.62 -6.05
CA GLY A 88 -43.12 -24.65 -4.89
C GLY A 88 -42.83 -23.57 -3.86
N ALA A 89 -43.31 -22.35 -4.11
CA ALA A 89 -43.93 -21.44 -3.15
C ALA A 89 -43.92 -20.02 -3.74
N ASP A 90 -45.10 -19.51 -4.08
CA ASP A 90 -45.33 -18.09 -4.30
C ASP A 90 -45.04 -17.31 -3.01
N PRO A 91 -44.36 -16.15 -3.10
CA PRO A 91 -44.71 -15.02 -2.28
C PRO A 91 -45.29 -13.93 -3.20
N SER A 92 -46.55 -13.58 -2.93
CA SER A 92 -47.25 -12.42 -3.47
C SER A 92 -46.36 -11.17 -3.59
N PRO A 93 -46.42 -10.41 -4.70
CA PRO A 93 -45.70 -9.15 -4.81
C PRO A 93 -46.52 -8.08 -4.09
N SER A 94 -46.18 -7.87 -2.82
CA SER A 94 -46.73 -6.77 -2.03
C SER A 94 -45.66 -6.32 -1.06
N HIS A 95 -44.67 -5.60 -1.56
CA HIS A 95 -44.19 -4.34 -0.99
C HIS A 95 -43.20 -3.68 -1.96
N ALA A 96 -43.26 -2.35 -1.95
CA ALA A 96 -42.54 -1.46 -2.85
C ALA A 96 -41.05 -1.81 -2.94
N ALA A 97 -40.47 -1.53 -4.11
CA ALA A 97 -39.03 -1.55 -4.32
C ALA A 97 -38.34 -0.63 -3.30
N SER A 98 -37.91 -1.19 -2.18
CA SER A 98 -36.90 -0.57 -1.33
C SER A 98 -35.58 -0.71 -2.09
N THR A 99 -35.04 0.43 -2.52
CA THR A 99 -33.65 0.57 -2.96
C THR A 99 -32.74 -0.30 -2.08
N PRO A 100 -31.75 -1.03 -2.62
CA PRO A 100 -30.83 -1.81 -1.78
C PRO A 100 -30.25 -0.87 -0.73
N GLU A 101 -30.54 -1.12 0.55
CA GLU A 101 -29.97 -0.29 1.62
C GLU A 101 -28.45 -0.43 1.56
N GLU A 102 -27.79 0.66 1.17
CA GLU A 102 -26.33 0.70 1.08
C GLU A 102 -25.74 0.38 2.45
N SER A 103 -24.87 -0.64 2.51
CA SER A 103 -24.19 -1.00 3.75
C SER A 103 -23.41 0.18 4.32
N SER A 104 -23.33 0.29 5.65
CA SER A 104 -22.59 1.36 6.34
C SER A 104 -21.12 1.46 5.88
N ASN A 105 -20.51 0.31 5.53
CA ASN A 105 -19.15 0.23 5.01
C ASN A 105 -19.02 0.73 3.56
N ALA A 106 -20.06 0.57 2.72
CA ALA A 106 -20.07 1.15 1.37
C ALA A 106 -20.22 2.68 1.43
N PHE A 107 -21.11 3.18 2.30
CA PHE A 107 -21.26 4.62 2.52
C PHE A 107 -19.98 5.25 3.06
N ARG A 108 -19.36 4.64 4.08
CA ARG A 108 -18.08 5.12 4.64
C ARG A 108 -16.99 5.16 3.57
N ARG A 109 -16.91 4.17 2.69
CA ARG A 109 -15.96 4.16 1.57
C ARG A 109 -16.17 5.35 0.62
N ARG A 110 -17.40 5.64 0.21
CA ARG A 110 -17.68 6.82 -0.62
C ARG A 110 -17.32 8.14 0.05
N VAL A 111 -17.56 8.26 1.36
CA VAL A 111 -17.14 9.45 2.12
C VAL A 111 -15.61 9.57 2.10
N GLN A 112 -14.90 8.46 2.34
CA GLN A 112 -13.43 8.43 2.26
C GLN A 112 -12.91 8.78 0.86
N ASP A 113 -13.54 8.29 -0.22
CA ASP A 113 -13.15 8.63 -1.60
C ASP A 113 -13.23 10.15 -1.84
N HIS A 114 -14.20 10.86 -1.21
CA HIS A 114 -14.28 12.32 -1.30
C HIS A 114 -13.25 13.03 -0.40
N LEU A 115 -12.99 12.50 0.80
CA LEU A 115 -11.94 13.03 1.68
C LEU A 115 -10.55 12.93 1.02
N ASP A 116 -10.26 11.79 0.39
CA ASP A 116 -9.03 11.54 -0.37
C ASP A 116 -8.92 12.51 -1.57
N ALA A 117 -10.05 12.89 -2.18
CA ALA A 117 -10.12 13.92 -3.23
C ALA A 117 -9.94 15.36 -2.71
N GLY A 118 -9.79 15.56 -1.40
CA GLY A 118 -9.51 16.84 -0.76
C GLY A 118 -10.73 17.56 -0.17
N TRP A 119 -11.88 16.89 -0.11
CA TRP A 119 -13.08 17.44 0.54
C TRP A 119 -12.96 17.34 2.06
N GLU A 120 -13.58 18.26 2.79
CA GLU A 120 -13.62 18.26 4.26
C GLU A 120 -15.04 17.99 4.76
N ILE A 121 -15.17 17.35 5.93
CA ILE A 121 -16.49 17.14 6.57
C ILE A 121 -16.91 18.43 7.30
N GLU A 122 -18.02 19.02 6.89
CA GLU A 122 -18.65 20.17 7.58
C GLU A 122 -19.61 19.68 8.68
N ARG A 123 -20.35 18.60 8.42
CA ARG A 123 -21.27 17.98 9.36
C ARG A 123 -21.40 16.48 9.10
N ASP A 124 -21.39 15.69 10.17
CA ASP A 124 -21.62 14.25 10.17
C ASP A 124 -22.84 13.93 11.03
N ASP A 125 -23.92 13.47 10.38
CA ASP A 125 -25.15 13.02 11.02
C ASP A 125 -25.27 11.47 10.99
N GLY A 126 -24.20 10.75 10.60
CA GLY A 126 -24.08 9.29 10.58
C GLY A 126 -24.73 8.59 9.37
N ASP A 127 -25.97 8.97 9.02
CA ASP A 127 -26.67 8.52 7.79
C ASP A 127 -26.50 9.49 6.62
N ARG A 128 -25.96 10.67 6.90
CA ARG A 128 -25.79 11.80 6.00
C ARG A 128 -24.52 12.54 6.39
N VAL A 129 -23.70 12.86 5.39
CA VAL A 129 -22.48 13.65 5.58
C VAL A 129 -22.52 14.84 4.63
N VAL A 130 -22.30 16.03 5.16
CA VAL A 130 -22.12 17.25 4.36
C VAL A 130 -20.63 17.49 4.21
N LEU A 131 -20.16 17.34 2.97
CA LEU A 131 -18.80 17.59 2.55
C LEU A 131 -18.72 18.99 1.94
N VAL A 132 -17.57 19.62 2.09
CA VAL A 132 -17.28 20.93 1.51
C VAL A 132 -15.90 20.93 0.87
N ASP A 133 -15.83 21.43 -0.36
CA ASP A 133 -14.55 21.69 -1.05
C ASP A 133 -14.21 23.17 -0.90
N ARG A 134 -13.05 23.43 -0.28
CA ARG A 134 -12.56 24.79 -0.02
C ARG A 134 -11.24 25.01 -0.76
N GLY A 135 -11.35 25.51 -1.98
CA GLY A 135 -10.22 25.95 -2.78
C GLY A 135 -9.82 27.40 -2.49
N ILE A 136 -8.52 27.68 -2.57
CA ILE A 136 -7.99 29.05 -2.48
C ILE A 136 -8.13 29.79 -3.84
N GLY A 137 -8.38 29.04 -4.92
CA GLY A 137 -8.48 29.53 -6.28
C GLY A 137 -7.23 29.17 -7.10
N SER A 138 -7.13 29.69 -8.32
CA SER A 138 -6.02 29.36 -9.22
C SER A 138 -4.70 29.95 -8.73
N VAL A 139 -3.66 29.11 -8.61
CA VAL A 139 -2.29 29.55 -8.26
C VAL A 139 -1.77 30.62 -9.24
N GLY A 140 -2.10 30.52 -10.53
CA GLY A 140 -1.69 31.51 -11.53
C GLY A 140 -2.27 32.90 -11.28
N ILE A 141 -3.54 32.97 -10.88
CA ILE A 141 -4.19 34.24 -10.48
C ILE A 141 -3.54 34.77 -9.21
N HIS A 142 -3.19 33.90 -8.27
CA HIS A 142 -2.48 34.33 -7.07
C HIS A 142 -1.11 34.95 -7.34
N ILE A 143 -0.34 34.36 -8.26
CA ILE A 143 0.96 34.91 -8.67
C ILE A 143 0.75 36.27 -9.35
N LEU A 144 -0.22 36.38 -10.26
CA LEU A 144 -0.52 37.63 -10.95
C LEU A 144 -0.95 38.73 -9.97
N LEU A 145 -1.84 38.42 -9.02
CA LEU A 145 -2.28 39.35 -7.98
C LEU A 145 -1.14 39.71 -7.03
N PHE A 146 -0.22 38.80 -6.73
CA PHE A 146 0.94 39.10 -5.89
C PHE A 146 1.77 40.23 -6.51
N PHE A 147 2.11 40.12 -7.80
CA PHE A 147 2.90 41.13 -8.50
C PHE A 147 2.10 42.41 -8.78
N ALA A 148 0.81 42.32 -9.11
CA ALA A 148 -0.01 43.48 -9.44
C ALA A 148 -0.48 44.29 -8.22
N THR A 149 -0.63 43.65 -7.07
CA THR A 149 -1.29 44.25 -5.88
C THR A 149 -0.46 44.13 -4.60
N SER A 150 0.81 43.69 -4.71
CA SER A 150 1.71 43.43 -3.57
C SER A 150 1.09 42.47 -2.53
N GLY A 151 0.18 41.59 -2.96
CA GLY A 151 -0.46 40.58 -2.12
C GLY A 151 -1.84 40.94 -1.55
N VAL A 152 -2.32 42.19 -1.61
CA VAL A 152 -3.67 42.54 -1.11
C VAL A 152 -4.76 41.85 -1.90
N GLY A 153 -4.59 41.77 -3.23
CA GLY A 153 -5.47 41.03 -4.12
C GLY A 153 -5.51 39.53 -3.79
N ASN A 154 -4.41 38.95 -3.30
CA ASN A 154 -4.37 37.54 -2.90
C ASN A 154 -5.25 37.25 -1.70
N LEU A 155 -5.24 38.14 -0.70
CA LEU A 155 -6.09 37.99 0.48
C LEU A 155 -7.57 38.07 0.09
N LEU A 156 -7.94 39.03 -0.77
CA LEU A 156 -9.32 39.22 -1.23
C LEU A 156 -9.79 38.07 -2.13
N TYR A 157 -8.97 37.69 -3.11
CA TYR A 157 -9.28 36.60 -4.04
C TYR A 157 -9.38 35.26 -3.31
N GLY A 158 -8.39 34.95 -2.46
CA GLY A 158 -8.41 33.74 -1.64
C GLY A 158 -9.61 33.70 -0.70
N TRP A 159 -9.93 34.80 -0.02
CA TRP A 159 -11.12 34.88 0.84
C TRP A 159 -12.42 34.69 0.05
N TRP A 160 -12.55 35.34 -1.12
CA TRP A 160 -13.73 35.23 -1.96
C TRP A 160 -13.91 33.79 -2.48
N HIS A 161 -12.82 33.15 -2.92
CA HIS A 161 -12.84 31.75 -3.37
C HIS A 161 -13.18 30.80 -2.21
N TYR A 162 -12.53 30.99 -1.06
CA TYR A 162 -12.71 30.15 0.12
C TYR A 162 -14.10 30.28 0.74
N SER A 163 -14.71 31.47 0.70
CA SER A 163 -16.00 31.72 1.37
C SER A 163 -17.22 31.66 0.46
N LYS A 164 -17.12 32.13 -0.79
CA LYS A 164 -18.27 32.24 -1.71
C LYS A 164 -18.32 31.16 -2.77
N LEU A 165 -17.17 30.60 -3.16
CA LEU A 165 -17.08 29.51 -4.12
C LEU A 165 -16.88 28.14 -3.46
N ALA A 166 -17.04 28.04 -2.13
CA ALA A 166 -17.03 26.76 -1.44
C ALA A 166 -18.23 25.91 -1.88
N GLU A 167 -17.95 24.82 -2.58
CA GLU A 167 -18.97 23.89 -3.03
C GLU A 167 -19.35 22.98 -1.86
N ARG A 168 -20.66 22.91 -1.55
CA ARG A 168 -21.17 22.01 -0.51
C ARG A 168 -21.89 20.85 -1.18
N ARG A 169 -21.52 19.63 -0.77
CA ARG A 169 -22.13 18.41 -1.26
C ARG A 169 -22.69 17.61 -0.10
N ARG A 170 -23.92 17.16 -0.24
CA ARG A 170 -24.57 16.31 0.76
C ARG A 170 -24.58 14.87 0.24
N LEU A 171 -23.88 13.98 0.92
CA LEU A 171 -23.95 12.55 0.71
C LEU A 171 -24.96 11.94 1.68
N VAL A 172 -25.78 11.03 1.17
CA VAL A 172 -26.80 10.31 1.92
C VAL A 172 -26.63 8.82 1.64
N ARG A 173 -26.76 8.00 2.67
CA ARG A 173 -26.74 6.54 2.50
C ARG A 173 -27.87 6.11 1.57
N GLY A 174 -27.53 5.36 0.51
CA GLY A 174 -28.49 4.87 -0.48
C GLY A 174 -28.78 5.81 -1.66
N ASP A 175 -28.26 7.05 -1.67
CA ASP A 175 -28.37 7.91 -2.86
C ASP A 175 -27.33 7.52 -3.91
N GLU A 176 -27.76 7.25 -5.14
CA GLU A 176 -26.91 6.97 -6.32
C GLU A 176 -26.23 8.22 -6.88
N THR A 177 -25.69 9.09 -6.01
CA THR A 177 -24.99 10.28 -6.50
C THR A 177 -23.59 9.86 -6.94
N PRO A 178 -23.25 9.90 -8.25
CA PRO A 178 -21.93 9.50 -8.70
C PRO A 178 -20.87 10.46 -8.15
N ALA A 179 -19.67 9.93 -7.89
CA ALA A 179 -18.51 10.75 -7.61
C ALA A 179 -18.25 11.63 -8.85
N ARG A 180 -18.41 12.95 -8.71
CA ARG A 180 -17.95 13.90 -9.74
C ARG A 180 -16.46 14.06 -9.49
N GLU A 181 -15.64 13.95 -10.53
CA GLU A 181 -14.22 14.26 -10.43
C GLU A 181 -14.03 15.64 -9.79
N PRO A 182 -13.06 15.79 -8.87
CA PRO A 182 -12.81 17.07 -8.23
C PRO A 182 -12.55 18.15 -9.28
N THR A 183 -13.03 19.36 -9.00
CA THR A 183 -12.83 20.53 -9.86
C THR A 183 -11.31 20.70 -10.10
N PRO A 184 -10.84 21.02 -11.32
CA PRO A 184 -9.41 20.98 -11.73
C PRO A 184 -8.40 21.83 -10.93
N GLY A 185 -8.79 22.43 -9.80
CA GLY A 185 -7.92 23.19 -8.89
C GLY A 185 -7.42 22.42 -7.67
N SER A 186 -7.91 21.22 -7.35
CA SER A 186 -7.42 20.47 -6.16
C SER A 186 -6.06 19.78 -6.39
N GLY A 187 -5.69 19.54 -7.66
CA GLY A 187 -4.37 19.07 -8.08
C GLY A 187 -3.24 20.08 -7.86
N ASP A 188 -3.55 21.33 -7.51
CA ASP A 188 -2.54 22.37 -7.27
C ASP A 188 -1.69 22.08 -6.02
N LYS A 189 -2.17 21.34 -5.01
CA LYS A 189 -1.41 21.12 -3.77
C LYS A 189 -0.11 20.32 -4.00
N THR A 190 -0.18 19.19 -4.69
CA THR A 190 0.99 18.34 -4.99
C THR A 190 1.94 19.00 -5.99
N GLN A 191 1.39 19.79 -6.93
CA GLN A 191 2.17 20.57 -7.88
C GLN A 191 2.93 21.71 -7.19
N VAL A 192 2.28 22.45 -6.29
CA VAL A 192 2.91 23.54 -5.51
C VAL A 192 3.99 22.99 -4.56
N GLU A 193 3.75 21.86 -3.91
CA GLU A 193 4.78 21.20 -3.08
C GLU A 193 6.01 20.81 -3.92
N THR A 194 5.78 20.20 -5.09
CA THR A 194 6.85 19.82 -6.00
C THR A 194 7.64 21.03 -6.51
N VAL A 195 6.93 22.09 -6.93
CA VAL A 195 7.55 23.33 -7.45
C VAL A 195 8.35 24.03 -6.35
N SER A 196 7.79 24.18 -5.14
CA SER A 196 8.49 24.80 -4.01
C SER A 196 9.76 24.04 -3.63
N ALA A 197 9.73 22.70 -3.62
CA ALA A 197 10.90 21.87 -3.37
C ALA A 197 12.01 22.10 -4.42
N TYR A 198 11.65 22.23 -5.70
CA TYR A 198 12.62 22.58 -6.75
C TYR A 198 13.19 23.99 -6.58
N LEU A 199 12.36 24.98 -6.24
CA LEU A 199 12.81 26.36 -6.01
C LEU A 199 13.79 26.44 -4.84
N ILE A 200 13.50 25.74 -3.73
CA ILE A 200 14.41 25.66 -2.57
C ILE A 200 15.72 24.97 -2.96
N ALA A 201 15.66 23.84 -3.69
CA ALA A 201 16.86 23.13 -4.14
C ALA A 201 17.75 24.02 -5.03
N VAL A 202 17.15 24.72 -6.01
CA VAL A 202 17.87 25.66 -6.89
C VAL A 202 18.47 26.82 -6.09
N LEU A 203 17.71 27.41 -5.16
CA LEU A 203 18.21 28.49 -4.32
C LEU A 203 19.42 28.06 -3.48
N LEU A 204 19.36 26.89 -2.84
CA LEU A 204 20.47 26.34 -2.05
C LEU A 204 21.70 26.03 -2.92
N LEU A 205 21.50 25.52 -4.13
CA LEU A 205 22.58 25.31 -5.11
C LEU A 205 23.22 26.63 -5.55
N LEU A 206 22.42 27.66 -5.81
CA LEU A 206 22.92 29.00 -6.17
C LEU A 206 23.71 29.61 -5.02
N ILE A 207 23.18 29.57 -3.79
CA ILE A 207 23.87 30.07 -2.58
C ILE A 207 25.18 29.29 -2.37
N GLY A 208 25.13 27.96 -2.41
CA GLY A 208 26.30 27.11 -2.23
C GLY A 208 27.37 27.34 -3.30
N GLY A 209 26.97 27.44 -4.57
CA GLY A 209 27.84 27.75 -5.69
C GLY A 209 28.47 29.14 -5.58
N TRP A 210 27.71 30.14 -5.16
CA TRP A 210 28.20 31.50 -4.96
C TRP A 210 29.21 31.58 -3.81
N ILE A 211 28.89 30.97 -2.65
CA ILE A 211 29.81 30.87 -1.52
C ILE A 211 31.09 30.14 -1.94
N GLY A 212 30.98 29.02 -2.65
CA GLY A 212 32.12 28.26 -3.14
C GLY A 212 33.01 29.07 -4.10
N PHE A 213 32.41 29.82 -5.02
CA PHE A 213 33.12 30.69 -5.95
C PHE A 213 33.90 31.80 -5.22
N PHE A 214 33.26 32.51 -4.29
CA PHE A 214 33.93 33.55 -3.50
C PHE A 214 35.00 32.97 -2.56
N ALA A 215 34.75 31.80 -1.97
CA ALA A 215 35.73 31.11 -1.14
C ALA A 215 36.99 30.73 -1.93
N ALA A 216 36.85 30.32 -3.19
CA ALA A 216 37.97 30.04 -4.08
C ALA A 216 38.77 31.32 -4.43
N MET A 217 38.07 32.43 -4.68
CA MET A 217 38.72 33.72 -4.96
C MET A 217 39.54 34.25 -3.78
N ILE A 218 39.10 34.00 -2.55
CA ILE A 218 39.77 34.48 -1.32
C ILE A 218 40.71 33.40 -0.73
N GLY A 219 40.71 32.19 -1.28
CA GLY A 219 41.56 31.09 -0.82
C GLY A 219 41.20 30.59 0.59
N SER A 220 39.91 30.52 0.94
CA SER A 220 39.42 30.10 2.26
C SER A 220 38.80 28.70 2.22
N PRO A 221 39.53 27.65 2.64
CA PRO A 221 39.00 26.28 2.72
C PRO A 221 37.75 26.15 3.61
N PRO A 222 37.65 26.80 4.80
CA PRO A 222 36.44 26.72 5.62
C PRO A 222 35.20 27.26 4.90
N ALA A 223 35.34 28.36 4.16
CA ALA A 223 34.23 28.93 3.40
C ALA A 223 33.82 28.03 2.23
N ALA A 224 34.78 27.35 1.59
CA ALA A 224 34.48 26.39 0.52
C ALA A 224 33.67 25.18 1.04
N LEU A 225 33.98 24.68 2.24
CA LEU A 225 33.22 23.62 2.90
C LEU A 225 31.76 24.04 3.18
N ILE A 226 31.55 25.29 3.59
CA ILE A 226 30.20 25.84 3.78
C ILE A 226 29.44 25.85 2.44
N GLY A 227 30.07 26.33 1.36
CA GLY A 227 29.47 26.32 0.03
C GLY A 227 29.08 24.91 -0.44
N LEU A 228 29.97 23.93 -0.22
CA LEU A 228 29.70 22.51 -0.50
C LEU A 228 28.56 21.94 0.35
N ALA A 229 28.46 22.32 1.63
CA ALA A 229 27.38 21.89 2.50
C ALA A 229 26.02 22.40 2.01
N PHE A 230 25.93 23.68 1.59
CA PHE A 230 24.71 24.24 1.00
C PHE A 230 24.35 23.57 -0.33
N ALA A 231 25.34 23.33 -1.20
CA ALA A 231 25.12 22.64 -2.46
C ALA A 231 24.66 21.17 -2.23
N GLY A 232 25.27 20.48 -1.27
CA GLY A 232 24.89 19.13 -0.85
C GLY A 232 23.47 19.08 -0.28
N LEU A 233 23.10 20.05 0.57
CA LEU A 233 21.73 20.18 1.08
C LEU A 233 20.74 20.46 -0.05
N GLY A 234 21.08 21.34 -1.00
CA GLY A 234 20.26 21.62 -2.17
C GLY A 234 20.01 20.37 -3.02
N LEU A 235 21.05 19.57 -3.27
CA LEU A 235 20.90 18.27 -3.92
C LEU A 235 20.06 17.30 -3.09
N GLY A 236 20.27 17.23 -1.78
CA GLY A 236 19.53 16.33 -0.89
C GLY A 236 18.03 16.64 -0.81
N VAL A 237 17.65 17.92 -0.87
CA VAL A 237 16.25 18.38 -0.87
C VAL A 237 15.58 18.21 -2.24
N ALA A 238 16.37 18.13 -3.32
CA ALA A 238 15.84 17.99 -4.67
C ALA A 238 14.92 16.75 -4.75
N PRO A 239 13.66 16.89 -5.23
CA PRO A 239 12.72 15.79 -5.34
C PRO A 239 13.26 14.49 -5.96
N PRO A 240 14.06 14.50 -7.05
CA PRO A 240 14.60 13.25 -7.60
C PRO A 240 15.61 12.55 -6.68
N VAL A 241 16.32 13.29 -5.84
CA VAL A 241 17.27 12.73 -4.87
C VAL A 241 16.54 12.24 -3.64
N ARG A 242 15.59 13.02 -3.09
CA ARG A 242 14.73 12.57 -1.99
C ARG A 242 14.03 11.25 -2.31
N ARG A 243 13.38 11.17 -3.48
CA ARG A 243 12.74 9.94 -3.96
C ARG A 243 13.69 8.74 -4.07
N ARG A 244 15.01 8.94 -4.22
CA ARG A 244 16.01 7.86 -4.20
C ARG A 244 16.44 7.49 -2.79
N LEU A 245 16.61 8.49 -1.92
CA LEU A 245 16.98 8.29 -0.51
C LEU A 245 15.86 7.67 0.32
N ASP A 246 14.61 7.92 -0.05
CA ASP A 246 13.43 7.28 0.56
C ASP A 246 13.36 5.79 0.19
N ARG A 247 13.99 5.40 -0.93
CA ARG A 247 14.13 4.01 -1.40
C ARG A 247 15.50 3.42 -1.08
N ARG A 248 16.18 3.93 -0.04
CA ARG A 248 17.48 3.41 0.34
C ARG A 248 17.35 2.02 0.95
N HIS A 249 18.27 1.16 0.58
CA HIS A 249 18.39 -0.19 1.13
C HIS A 249 19.49 -0.20 2.20
N GLY A 250 19.86 -1.39 2.69
CA GLY A 250 20.97 -1.53 3.62
C GLY A 250 22.25 -0.89 3.08
N ILE A 251 23.00 -0.19 3.94
CA ILE A 251 24.24 0.52 3.55
C ILE A 251 25.33 -0.41 2.97
N THR A 252 25.22 -1.71 3.21
CA THR A 252 26.12 -2.77 2.71
C THR A 252 25.72 -3.31 1.35
N GLU A 253 24.61 -2.85 0.77
CA GLU A 253 24.14 -3.37 -0.52
C GLU A 253 24.79 -2.62 -1.68
N PHE A 254 25.40 -3.41 -2.57
CA PHE A 254 26.04 -2.95 -3.79
C PHE A 254 25.70 -3.88 -4.94
N GLY A 255 25.57 -3.33 -6.14
CA GLY A 255 25.38 -4.09 -7.37
C GLY A 255 23.96 -3.99 -7.92
N ARG A 256 23.54 -5.03 -8.64
CA ARG A 256 22.23 -5.08 -9.30
C ARG A 256 21.20 -5.66 -8.34
N GLN A 257 20.23 -4.84 -7.98
CA GLN A 257 19.19 -5.15 -7.01
C GLN A 257 17.82 -5.07 -7.69
N ARG A 258 16.89 -5.91 -7.24
CA ARG A 258 15.51 -5.87 -7.70
C ARG A 258 14.65 -5.35 -6.56
N THR A 259 14.04 -4.20 -6.74
CA THR A 259 13.18 -3.56 -5.74
C THR A 259 11.74 -3.69 -6.18
N VAL A 260 10.86 -4.06 -5.25
CA VAL A 260 9.42 -4.20 -5.47
C VAL A 260 8.71 -3.20 -4.57
N ASP A 261 7.92 -2.32 -5.17
CA ASP A 261 7.03 -1.41 -4.44
C ASP A 261 5.59 -1.74 -4.79
N ASP A 262 4.71 -1.72 -3.78
CA ASP A 262 3.29 -1.97 -3.93
C ASP A 262 2.50 -0.66 -3.76
N ARG A 263 1.55 -0.38 -4.65
CA ARG A 263 0.67 0.80 -4.60
C ARG A 263 -0.77 0.39 -4.83
N ILE A 264 -1.67 0.82 -3.95
CA ILE A 264 -3.11 0.58 -4.08
C ILE A 264 -3.69 1.52 -5.14
N VAL A 265 -4.45 0.96 -6.09
CA VAL A 265 -5.27 1.72 -7.04
C VAL A 265 -6.59 2.06 -6.37
N ARG A 266 -6.91 3.35 -6.29
CA ARG A 266 -8.16 3.85 -5.72
C ARG A 266 -8.92 4.65 -6.78
N PRO A 267 -10.27 4.60 -6.77
CA PRO A 267 -11.06 5.53 -7.59
C PRO A 267 -10.65 6.98 -7.28
N PRO A 268 -10.51 7.85 -8.28
CA PRO A 268 -10.95 7.70 -9.67
C PRO A 268 -9.91 7.13 -10.65
N GLU A 269 -8.73 6.68 -10.19
CA GLU A 269 -7.71 6.08 -11.06
C GLU A 269 -8.21 4.73 -11.59
N SER A 270 -8.58 4.66 -12.87
CA SER A 270 -8.93 3.40 -13.56
C SER A 270 -7.68 2.80 -14.21
N VAL A 271 -7.58 1.47 -14.16
CA VAL A 271 -6.51 0.69 -14.80
C VAL A 271 -7.15 -0.09 -15.96
N ASP A 272 -6.60 0.07 -17.16
CA ASP A 272 -7.11 -0.62 -18.36
C ASP A 272 -6.56 -2.06 -18.45
N GLU A 273 -5.48 -2.37 -17.74
CA GLU A 273 -4.90 -3.71 -17.68
C GLU A 273 -5.70 -4.67 -16.77
N ALA A 274 -6.00 -5.85 -17.31
CA ALA A 274 -6.62 -6.94 -16.56
C ALA A 274 -5.71 -7.49 -15.44
N CYS A 275 -6.33 -8.10 -14.44
CA CYS A 275 -5.60 -8.75 -13.36
C CYS A 275 -4.68 -9.86 -13.88
N VAL A 276 -3.41 -9.85 -13.47
CA VAL A 276 -2.40 -10.83 -13.89
C VAL A 276 -2.73 -12.26 -13.42
N VAL A 277 -3.51 -12.41 -12.34
CA VAL A 277 -3.84 -13.70 -11.73
C VAL A 277 -5.12 -14.29 -12.32
N CYS A 278 -6.25 -13.56 -12.25
CA CYS A 278 -7.55 -14.06 -12.74
C CYS A 278 -7.89 -13.65 -14.18
N GLY A 279 -7.22 -12.65 -14.74
CA GLY A 279 -7.50 -12.14 -16.09
C GLY A 279 -8.72 -11.21 -16.19
N GLU A 280 -9.36 -10.86 -15.07
CA GLU A 280 -10.55 -10.01 -15.06
C GLU A 280 -10.22 -8.52 -14.98
N GLU A 281 -11.08 -7.69 -15.57
CA GLU A 281 -11.06 -6.23 -15.39
C GLU A 281 -11.47 -5.87 -13.95
N PHE A 282 -10.87 -4.82 -13.39
CA PHE A 282 -11.16 -4.42 -12.01
C PHE A 282 -11.10 -2.89 -11.86
N GLU A 283 -11.97 -2.35 -11.00
CA GLU A 283 -11.98 -0.92 -10.66
C GLU A 283 -11.05 -0.58 -9.48
N ARG A 284 -10.78 -1.56 -8.61
CA ARG A 284 -9.92 -1.41 -7.43
C ARG A 284 -8.96 -2.58 -7.32
N GLY A 285 -7.71 -2.29 -7.01
CA GLY A 285 -6.67 -3.30 -7.01
C GLY A 285 -5.32 -2.83 -6.47
N LEU A 286 -4.30 -3.62 -6.71
CA LEU A 286 -2.92 -3.37 -6.35
C LEU A 286 -2.07 -3.31 -7.62
N VAL A 287 -1.23 -2.29 -7.75
CA VAL A 287 -0.14 -2.29 -8.73
C VAL A 287 1.16 -2.61 -8.00
N ARG A 288 1.78 -3.71 -8.39
CA ARG A 288 3.13 -4.07 -7.97
C ARG A 288 4.12 -3.56 -9.02
N ARG A 289 5.03 -2.68 -8.60
CA ARG A 289 6.05 -2.08 -9.46
C ARG A 289 7.41 -2.69 -9.16
N ARG A 290 7.94 -3.48 -10.10
CA ARG A 290 9.28 -4.07 -10.04
C ARG A 290 10.28 -3.18 -10.76
N ARG A 291 11.38 -2.85 -10.10
CA ARG A 291 12.50 -2.11 -10.68
C ARG A 291 13.77 -2.93 -10.59
N ASP A 292 14.51 -2.92 -11.68
CA ASP A 292 15.89 -3.40 -11.70
C ASP A 292 16.79 -2.18 -11.58
N GLU A 293 17.52 -2.07 -10.48
CA GLU A 293 18.31 -0.90 -10.15
C GLU A 293 19.76 -1.27 -9.81
N THR A 294 20.70 -0.41 -10.19
CA THR A 294 22.05 -0.44 -9.65
C THR A 294 22.07 0.36 -8.36
N VAL A 295 22.40 -0.32 -7.28
CA VAL A 295 22.50 0.22 -5.92
C VAL A 295 23.98 0.33 -5.54
N VAL A 296 24.34 1.45 -4.91
CA VAL A 296 25.68 1.69 -4.36
C VAL A 296 25.51 2.24 -2.96
N ALA A 297 26.09 1.56 -1.97
CA ALA A 297 25.95 1.90 -0.55
C ALA A 297 24.48 2.08 -0.13
N GLY A 298 23.61 1.18 -0.59
CA GLY A 298 22.17 1.25 -0.34
C GLY A 298 21.40 2.30 -1.14
N VAL A 299 22.06 3.17 -1.92
CA VAL A 299 21.36 4.21 -2.71
C VAL A 299 21.19 3.75 -4.17
N PRO A 300 19.94 3.73 -4.70
CA PRO A 300 19.72 3.41 -6.10
C PRO A 300 20.21 4.54 -7.00
N ILE A 301 21.30 4.32 -7.72
CA ILE A 301 21.93 5.30 -8.61
C ILE A 301 21.35 5.23 -10.03
N ARG A 302 20.89 4.06 -10.48
CA ARG A 302 20.36 3.88 -11.84
C ARG A 302 19.27 2.84 -11.89
N THR A 303 18.11 3.19 -12.46
CA THR A 303 17.04 2.24 -12.78
C THR A 303 17.20 1.80 -14.24
N HIS A 304 17.31 0.51 -14.50
CA HIS A 304 17.48 -0.06 -15.85
C HIS A 304 16.15 -0.44 -16.49
N SER A 305 15.26 -1.06 -15.73
CA SER A 305 13.93 -1.43 -16.19
C SER A 305 12.91 -1.27 -15.10
N THR A 306 11.69 -0.91 -15.48
CA THR A 306 10.52 -0.87 -14.61
C THR A 306 9.43 -1.71 -15.27
N ARG A 307 8.80 -2.61 -14.50
CA ARG A 307 7.61 -3.35 -14.91
C ARG A 307 6.50 -3.15 -13.87
N HIS A 308 5.26 -3.24 -14.31
CA HIS A 308 4.07 -3.13 -13.46
C HIS A 308 3.22 -4.38 -13.66
N ASN A 309 2.79 -4.97 -12.55
CA ASN A 309 1.81 -6.04 -12.52
C ASN A 309 0.57 -5.54 -11.78
N HIS A 310 -0.60 -5.87 -12.31
CA HIS A 310 -1.89 -5.37 -11.86
C HIS A 310 -2.69 -6.52 -11.26
N TYR A 311 -3.22 -6.33 -10.06
CA TYR A 311 -3.95 -7.35 -9.30
C TYR A 311 -5.30 -6.79 -8.87
N CYS A 312 -6.38 -7.54 -9.06
CA CYS A 312 -7.67 -7.20 -8.46
C CYS A 312 -7.56 -7.28 -6.93
N ALA A 313 -8.52 -6.66 -6.23
CA ALA A 313 -8.53 -6.63 -4.77
C ALA A 313 -8.53 -8.03 -4.13
N ASP A 314 -9.17 -9.01 -4.75
CA ASP A 314 -9.31 -10.37 -4.20
C ASP A 314 -8.01 -11.16 -4.36
N CYS A 315 -7.42 -11.17 -5.55
CA CYS A 315 -6.13 -11.82 -5.79
C CYS A 315 -5.01 -11.19 -4.94
N ALA A 316 -4.99 -9.85 -4.82
CA ALA A 316 -4.01 -9.17 -3.97
C ALA A 316 -4.13 -9.56 -2.49
N ARG A 317 -5.36 -9.76 -1.98
CA ARG A 317 -5.59 -10.21 -0.59
C ARG A 317 -5.13 -11.64 -0.37
N SER A 318 -5.41 -12.55 -1.31
CA SER A 318 -5.00 -13.95 -1.21
C SER A 318 -3.48 -14.11 -1.11
N GLU A 319 -2.70 -13.26 -1.78
CA GLU A 319 -1.23 -13.27 -1.65
C GLU A 319 -0.74 -12.83 -0.26
N VAL A 320 -1.41 -11.84 0.36
CA VAL A 320 -0.96 -11.26 1.65
C VAL A 320 -1.36 -12.12 2.85
N PHE A 321 -2.56 -12.68 2.83
CA PHE A 321 -3.12 -13.40 3.98
C PHE A 321 -3.04 -14.93 3.84
N GLY A 322 -2.70 -15.44 2.64
CA GLY A 322 -2.88 -16.85 2.28
C GLY A 322 -4.36 -17.22 2.27
N ASP A 323 -4.69 -18.43 1.78
CA ASP A 323 -6.06 -18.97 1.85
C ASP A 323 -6.48 -19.36 3.28
N ARG A 324 -6.17 -18.53 4.28
CA ARG A 324 -6.82 -18.62 5.58
C ARG A 324 -8.20 -18.01 5.43
N VAL A 325 -9.16 -18.86 5.13
CA VAL A 325 -10.57 -18.63 5.45
C VAL A 325 -10.58 -18.22 6.93
N GLU A 326 -10.79 -16.94 7.21
CA GLU A 326 -11.10 -16.52 8.57
C GLU A 326 -12.34 -17.32 8.99
N PRO A 327 -12.34 -18.02 10.15
CA PRO A 327 -13.57 -18.59 10.67
C PRO A 327 -14.57 -17.44 10.76
N SER A 328 -15.77 -17.63 10.22
CA SER A 328 -16.82 -16.64 10.41
C SER A 328 -17.03 -16.48 11.91
N LEU A 329 -17.41 -15.27 12.35
CA LEU A 329 -17.77 -15.04 13.75
C LEU A 329 -18.93 -15.93 14.22
N ASP A 330 -19.60 -16.62 13.29
CA ASP A 330 -20.62 -17.64 13.54
C ASP A 330 -20.00 -18.97 14.04
N ASP A 331 -18.79 -19.35 13.60
CA ASP A 331 -18.11 -20.59 14.04
C ASP A 331 -17.60 -20.52 15.49
N LEU A 332 -17.43 -19.31 16.04
CA LEU A 332 -17.05 -19.09 17.44
C LEU A 332 -18.24 -19.04 18.39
N ALA A 333 -19.48 -19.04 17.86
CA ALA A 333 -20.70 -19.01 18.65
C ALA A 333 -21.21 -20.41 19.05
N ASP A 334 -20.75 -21.47 18.36
CA ASP A 334 -21.19 -22.86 18.57
C ASP A 334 -20.18 -23.72 19.34
N GLY A 335 -19.28 -23.10 20.12
CA GLY A 335 -18.44 -23.79 21.10
C GLY A 335 -19.24 -24.08 22.38
N ASP A 336 -19.89 -25.24 22.40
CA ASP A 336 -20.76 -25.76 23.47
C ASP A 336 -20.27 -25.54 24.91
N LEU A 337 -21.25 -25.19 25.74
CA LEU A 337 -21.25 -25.19 27.19
C LEU A 337 -21.18 -26.64 27.74
N ALA A 338 -20.08 -27.01 28.39
CA ALA A 338 -19.96 -28.07 29.40
C ALA A 338 -18.53 -28.02 29.98
N ASP A 339 -18.22 -28.02 31.26
CA ASP A 339 -18.95 -28.28 32.49
C ASP A 339 -18.37 -27.37 33.59
N GLY A 340 -19.21 -27.02 34.56
CA GLY A 340 -18.77 -26.36 35.78
C GLY A 340 -18.00 -27.29 36.70
N GLU A 341 -17.00 -26.75 37.40
CA GLU A 341 -16.68 -27.18 38.74
C GLU A 341 -16.23 -25.94 39.53
N GLU A 342 -17.10 -25.52 40.45
CA GLU A 342 -16.78 -24.55 41.49
C GLU A 342 -15.67 -25.11 42.39
N ALA A 343 -14.64 -24.30 42.65
CA ALA A 343 -13.83 -24.45 43.85
C ALA A 343 -13.57 -23.06 44.45
N ASP A 344 -14.27 -22.85 45.57
CA ASP A 344 -14.34 -21.67 46.39
C ASP A 344 -13.10 -21.48 47.28
N GLU A 345 -12.84 -20.23 47.65
CA GLU A 345 -12.04 -19.72 48.78
C GLU A 345 -10.48 -19.80 48.82
N PRO A 346 -9.81 -18.95 49.64
CA PRO A 346 -9.99 -17.51 49.81
C PRO A 346 -8.65 -16.73 49.82
N VAL A 347 -8.76 -15.42 49.61
CA VAL A 347 -7.68 -14.43 49.77
C VAL A 347 -7.20 -14.40 51.22
N ARG A 348 -5.89 -14.61 51.45
CA ARG A 348 -5.21 -14.26 52.70
C ARG A 348 -4.23 -13.13 52.45
N GLU A 349 -4.64 -11.94 52.87
CA GLU A 349 -3.74 -10.88 53.31
C GLU A 349 -2.80 -11.43 54.40
N ALA A 350 -1.50 -11.27 54.20
CA ALA A 350 -0.52 -11.24 55.27
C ALA A 350 0.47 -10.11 54.96
N ALA A 351 0.32 -9.04 55.72
CA ALA A 351 1.36 -8.05 55.89
C ALA A 351 2.53 -8.63 56.70
N ASP A 352 3.69 -8.03 56.44
CA ASP A 352 4.79 -7.77 57.38
C ASP A 352 6.11 -8.54 57.18
N SER A 353 7.18 -7.74 57.36
CA SER A 353 8.58 -8.06 57.70
C SER A 353 9.62 -7.73 56.63
N ALA A 354 10.29 -6.63 56.93
CA ALA A 354 11.62 -6.17 56.51
C ALA A 354 12.66 -7.28 56.27
N GLU A 355 13.52 -7.10 55.26
CA GLU A 355 14.89 -6.57 55.38
C GLU A 355 15.43 -6.11 54.01
#